data_AF-A0A1I4YJL7-F1
#
_entry.id   AF-A0A1I4YJL7-F1
#
_cell.length_a   1.000
_cell.length_b   1.000
_cell.length_c   1.000
_cell.angle_alpha   90.00
_cell.angle_beta   90.00
_cell.angle_gamma   90.00
#
_symmetry.space_group_name_H-M   'P 1'
#
loop_
_entity.id
_entity.type
_entity.pdbx_description
1 polymer ?
#
loop_
_entity_poly.entity_id
_entity_poly.type
_entity_poly.pdbx_seq_one_letter_code
_entity_poly.pdbx_strand_id
1 'polypeptide(L)'
;MLEVDPSVQEGIKWNAPSFRTSEYFATTHLRAKSGLSVVLHLGAKVRQLPSGGVAIEDPTKLLKWLGKDRAMVEFASAEKFNDARAAFQAVLRQWVQYI
;
A
#
# COMPACT_ATOMS: atom_id res chain seq x y z
N MET A 1 -5.52 3.33 7.59
CA MET A 1 -5.35 1.94 7.11
C MET A 1 -6.54 1.08 7.53
N LEU A 2 -6.87 0.97 8.83
CA LEU A 2 -7.97 0.12 9.31
C LEU A 2 -9.38 0.52 8.81
N GLU A 3 -9.61 1.81 8.54
CA GLU A 3 -10.87 2.31 7.96
C GLU A 3 -11.08 1.94 6.47
N VAL A 4 -10.12 1.27 5.84
CA VAL A 4 -10.18 0.92 4.42
C VAL A 4 -11.16 -0.23 4.20
N ASP A 5 -11.07 -1.27 5.03
CA ASP A 5 -11.90 -2.47 4.96
C ASP A 5 -11.89 -3.17 6.33
N PRO A 6 -13.03 -3.69 6.83
CA PRO A 6 -13.11 -4.32 8.16
C PRO A 6 -12.26 -5.58 8.33
N SER A 7 -11.82 -6.22 7.24
CA SER A 7 -10.92 -7.38 7.28
C SER A 7 -9.45 -7.00 7.51
N VAL A 8 -9.11 -5.71 7.42
CA VAL A 8 -7.72 -5.24 7.58
C VAL A 8 -7.30 -5.33 9.04
N GLN A 9 -6.17 -5.98 9.26
CA GLN A 9 -5.54 -6.15 10.55
C GLN A 9 -4.09 -5.67 10.51
N GLU A 10 -3.59 -5.22 11.65
CA GLU A 10 -2.19 -4.84 11.86
C GLU A 10 -1.34 -6.07 12.24
N GLY A 11 -0.05 -5.98 11.95
CA GLY A 11 0.93 -6.99 12.33
C GLY A 11 2.36 -6.49 12.15
N ILE A 12 3.32 -7.29 12.58
CA ILE A 12 4.75 -7.01 12.39
C ILE A 12 5.32 -7.98 11.36
N LYS A 13 5.90 -7.43 10.29
CA LYS A 13 6.62 -8.18 9.26
C LYS A 13 8.01 -7.57 9.11
N TRP A 14 9.05 -8.42 9.16
CA TRP A 14 10.46 -7.97 9.08
C TRP A 14 10.81 -6.83 10.06
N ASN A 15 10.30 -6.89 11.30
CA ASN A 15 10.46 -5.85 12.31
C ASN A 15 9.92 -4.45 11.91
N ALA A 16 8.90 -4.42 11.04
CA ALA A 16 8.21 -3.20 10.63
C ALA A 16 6.68 -3.32 10.77
N PRO A 17 5.99 -2.25 11.22
CA PRO A 17 4.53 -2.19 11.18
C PRO A 17 4.00 -2.48 9.77
N SER A 18 3.06 -3.41 9.69
CA SER A 18 2.49 -3.92 8.44
C SER A 18 1.00 -4.16 8.59
N PHE A 19 0.31 -4.24 7.46
CA PHE A 19 -1.13 -4.46 7.37
C PHE A 19 -1.42 -5.66 6.48
N ARG A 20 -2.44 -6.42 6.86
CA ARG A 20 -2.86 -7.65 6.19
C ARG A 20 -4.37 -7.78 6.15
N THR A 21 -4.87 -8.58 5.22
CA THR A 21 -6.20 -9.20 5.30
C THR A 21 -5.98 -10.70 5.53
N SER A 22 -6.22 -11.53 4.50
CA SER A 22 -5.77 -12.93 4.40
C SER A 22 -4.24 -13.02 4.25
N GLU A 23 -3.64 -12.10 3.50
CA GLU A 23 -2.18 -11.97 3.33
C GLU A 23 -1.71 -10.54 3.69
N TYR A 24 -0.43 -10.39 4.05
CA TYR A 24 0.18 -9.06 4.18
C TYR A 24 0.15 -8.36 2.82
N PHE A 25 -0.27 -7.10 2.82
CA PHE A 25 -0.37 -6.31 1.59
C PHE A 25 0.27 -4.92 1.70
N ALA A 26 0.55 -4.44 2.90
CA ALA A 26 1.25 -3.18 3.11
C ALA A 26 2.28 -3.30 4.22
N THR A 27 3.49 -2.80 3.98
CA THR A 27 4.54 -2.72 5.00
C THR A 27 5.08 -1.31 5.06
N THR A 28 5.09 -0.72 6.26
CA THR A 28 5.71 0.59 6.48
C THR A 28 7.22 0.47 6.33
N HIS A 29 7.82 1.46 5.69
CA HIS A 29 9.26 1.57 5.53
C HIS A 29 9.70 2.91 6.16
N LEU A 30 10.00 2.81 7.46
CA LEU A 30 10.28 3.94 8.35
C LEU A 30 11.74 4.41 8.31
N ARG A 31 12.61 3.73 7.56
CA ARG A 31 14.01 4.13 7.33
C ARG A 31 14.19 5.02 6.09
N ALA A 32 13.10 5.49 5.50
CA ALA A 32 13.16 6.41 4.38
C ALA A 32 13.86 7.72 4.82
N LYS A 33 14.75 8.25 3.97
CA LYS A 33 15.50 9.50 4.25
C LYS A 33 14.59 10.72 4.37
N SER A 34 13.35 10.64 3.88
CA SER A 34 12.34 11.70 3.94
C SER A 34 10.97 11.13 4.31
N GLY A 35 10.60 11.28 5.58
CA GLY A 35 9.25 11.01 6.07
C GLY A 35 8.85 9.53 6.12
N LEU A 36 7.62 9.23 5.73
CA LEU A 36 6.98 7.91 5.82
C LEU A 36 6.85 7.31 4.43
N SER A 37 7.28 6.06 4.24
CA SER A 37 6.95 5.31 3.03
C SER A 37 6.19 4.03 3.35
N VAL A 38 5.34 3.59 2.44
CA VAL A 38 4.57 2.36 2.54
C VAL A 38 4.76 1.58 1.24
N VAL A 39 5.19 0.33 1.36
CA VAL A 39 5.24 -0.59 0.22
C VAL A 39 3.95 -1.39 0.18
N LEU A 40 3.22 -1.27 -0.91
CA LEU A 40 2.04 -2.08 -1.22
C LEU A 40 2.47 -3.28 -2.08
N HIS A 41 1.95 -4.46 -1.76
CA HIS A 41 2.24 -5.71 -2.48
C HIS A 41 1.06 -6.68 -2.38
N LEU A 42 1.04 -7.75 -3.18
CA LEU A 42 -0.03 -8.77 -3.18
C LEU A 42 0.36 -10.07 -2.46
N GLY A 43 0.94 -9.96 -1.26
CA GLY A 43 1.51 -11.11 -0.57
C GLY A 43 2.91 -11.49 -1.05
N ALA A 44 3.35 -12.72 -0.74
CA ALA A 44 4.70 -13.23 -1.08
C ALA A 44 4.69 -14.27 -2.21
N LYS A 45 3.51 -14.79 -2.57
CA LYS A 45 3.35 -15.82 -3.60
C LYS A 45 3.20 -15.18 -4.96
N VAL A 46 3.83 -15.77 -5.97
CA VAL A 46 3.60 -15.40 -7.38
C VAL A 46 2.16 -15.76 -7.73
N ARG A 47 1.42 -14.77 -8.23
CA ARG A 47 0.02 -14.92 -8.67
C ARG A 47 -0.11 -14.50 -10.13
N GLN A 48 -0.99 -15.17 -10.88
CA GLN A 48 -1.32 -14.73 -12.24
C GLN A 48 -2.11 -13.42 -12.15
N LEU A 49 -1.59 -12.39 -12.79
CA LEU A 49 -2.24 -11.09 -12.87
C LEU A 49 -2.80 -10.85 -14.27
N PRO A 50 -3.83 -10.00 -14.41
CA PRO A 50 -4.28 -9.52 -15.71
C PRO A 50 -3.11 -8.98 -16.54
N SER A 51 -3.26 -9.03 -17.87
CA SER A 51 -2.31 -8.44 -18.80
C SER A 51 -2.17 -6.94 -18.52
N GLY A 52 -1.09 -6.55 -17.86
CA GLY A 52 -0.86 -5.17 -17.39
C GLY A 52 -0.58 -5.04 -15.89
N GLY A 53 -0.83 -6.08 -15.10
CA GLY A 53 -0.65 -6.07 -13.64
C GLY A 53 -1.91 -5.57 -12.91
N VAL A 54 -1.70 -5.03 -11.71
CA VAL A 54 -2.77 -4.43 -10.89
C VAL A 54 -3.21 -3.10 -11.52
N ALA A 55 -4.51 -2.97 -11.82
CA ALA A 55 -5.09 -1.72 -12.29
C ALA A 55 -5.66 -0.93 -11.11
N ILE A 56 -5.07 0.23 -10.81
CA ILE A 56 -5.50 1.15 -9.75
C ILE A 56 -5.69 2.54 -10.36
N GLU A 57 -6.86 3.13 -10.12
CA GLU A 57 -7.10 4.54 -10.39
C GLU A 57 -6.37 5.39 -9.34
N ASP A 58 -5.38 6.16 -9.81
CA ASP A 58 -4.57 7.04 -8.98
C ASP A 58 -4.37 8.40 -9.67
N PRO A 59 -5.43 9.25 -9.72
CA PRO A 59 -5.37 10.56 -10.38
C PRO A 59 -4.35 11.50 -9.73
N THR A 60 -4.04 11.27 -8.45
CA THR A 60 -3.06 12.02 -7.66
C THR A 60 -1.62 11.56 -7.85
N LYS A 61 -1.41 10.45 -8.58
CA LYS A 61 -0.08 9.86 -8.86
C LYS A 61 0.73 9.57 -7.59
N LEU A 62 0.08 9.03 -6.56
CA LEU A 62 0.70 8.58 -5.32
C LEU A 62 1.57 7.33 -5.49
N LEU A 63 1.21 6.44 -6.43
CA LEU A 63 1.83 5.16 -6.63
C LEU A 63 3.10 5.27 -7.48
N LYS A 64 4.23 4.93 -6.87
CA LYS A 64 5.48 4.62 -7.57
C LYS A 64 5.59 3.10 -7.76
N TRP A 65 5.30 2.62 -8.96
CA TRP A 65 5.35 1.20 -9.27
C TRP A 65 6.78 0.63 -9.21
N LEU A 66 6.93 -0.51 -8.53
CA LEU A 66 8.19 -1.26 -8.36
C LEU A 66 8.14 -2.63 -9.05
N GLY A 67 7.05 -2.93 -9.75
CA GLY A 67 6.70 -4.21 -10.34
C GLY A 67 5.23 -4.22 -10.77
N LYS A 68 4.76 -5.35 -11.30
CA LYS A 68 3.36 -5.52 -11.75
C LYS A 68 2.35 -5.67 -10.60
N ASP A 69 2.86 -6.01 -9.42
CA ASP A 69 2.12 -6.41 -8.22
C ASP A 69 2.56 -5.62 -6.98
N ARG A 70 3.42 -4.60 -7.16
CA ARG A 70 4.09 -3.89 -6.08
C ARG A 70 4.27 -2.43 -6.41
N ALA A 71 3.92 -1.58 -5.46
CA ALA A 71 4.11 -0.14 -5.54
C ALA A 71 4.60 0.42 -4.21
N MET A 72 5.15 1.63 -4.25
CA MET A 72 5.54 2.39 -3.07
C MET A 72 4.80 3.72 -3.08
N VAL A 73 4.39 4.16 -1.89
CA VAL A 73 3.88 5.51 -1.65
C VAL A 73 4.80 6.18 -0.63
N GLU A 74 5.17 7.42 -0.88
CA GLU A 74 6.09 8.20 -0.04
C GLU A 74 5.41 9.51 0.39
N PHE A 75 5.48 9.83 1.68
CA PHE A 75 4.97 11.05 2.27
C PHE A 75 6.12 11.79 2.96
N ALA A 76 6.43 12.99 2.51
CA ALA A 76 7.55 13.77 3.04
C ALA A 76 7.34 14.22 4.49
N SER A 77 6.10 14.34 4.94
CA SER A 77 5.72 14.77 6.29
C SER A 77 4.34 14.25 6.69
N ALA A 78 3.99 14.38 7.97
CA ALA A 78 2.64 14.06 8.48
C ALA A 78 1.55 14.95 7.84
N GLU A 79 1.87 16.20 7.54
CA GLU A 79 0.97 17.12 6.81
C GLU A 79 0.67 16.60 5.41
N LYS A 80 1.72 16.22 4.65
CA LYS A 80 1.53 15.63 3.30
C LYS A 80 0.80 14.30 3.33
N PHE A 81 0.97 13.51 4.38
CA PHE A 81 0.15 12.32 4.60
C PHE A 81 -1.33 12.67 4.81
N ASN A 82 -1.62 13.68 5.64
CA ASN A 82 -2.99 14.10 5.91
C ASN A 82 -3.67 14.67 4.66
N ASP A 83 -2.97 15.52 3.89
CA ASP A 83 -3.45 16.06 2.61
C ASP A 83 -3.81 14.94 1.61
N ALA A 84 -2.99 13.88 1.57
CA ALA A 84 -3.18 12.75 0.67
C ALA A 84 -4.07 11.64 1.25
N ARG A 85 -4.56 11.75 2.49
CA ARG A 85 -5.21 10.64 3.22
C ARG A 85 -6.38 10.06 2.45
N ALA A 86 -7.26 10.91 1.91
CA ALA A 86 -8.44 10.48 1.18
C ALA A 86 -8.07 9.72 -0.11
N ALA A 87 -7.13 10.25 -0.89
CA ALA A 87 -6.64 9.61 -2.10
C ALA A 87 -5.92 8.29 -1.80
N PHE A 88 -5.10 8.26 -0.75
CA PHE A 88 -4.44 7.04 -0.31
C PHE A 88 -5.44 5.98 0.15
N GLN A 89 -6.49 6.35 0.88
CA GLN A 89 -7.57 5.42 1.22
C GLN A 89 -8.30 4.88 -0.01
N ALA A 90 -8.54 5.71 -1.04
CA ALA A 90 -9.15 5.27 -2.29
C ALA A 90 -8.27 4.25 -3.04
N VAL A 91 -6.95 4.47 -3.09
CA VAL A 91 -5.97 3.53 -3.62
C VAL A 91 -6.01 2.21 -2.84
N LEU A 92 -6.01 2.26 -1.50
CA LEU A 92 -6.01 1.06 -0.67
C LEU A 92 -7.29 0.24 -0.82
N ARG A 93 -8.46 0.88 -0.96
CA ARG A 93 -9.74 0.19 -1.19
C ARG A 93 -9.74 -0.61 -2.50
N GLN A 94 -9.12 -0.07 -3.55
CA GLN A 94 -8.91 -0.82 -4.79
C GLN A 94 -7.87 -1.92 -4.58
N TRP A 95 -6.78 -1.63 -3.88
CA TRP A 95 -5.69 -2.59 -3.67
C TRP A 95 -6.14 -3.85 -2.93
N VAL A 96 -6.95 -3.72 -1.87
CA VAL A 96 -7.43 -4.86 -1.08
C VAL A 96 -8.32 -5.81 -1.88
N GLN A 97 -8.94 -5.37 -2.98
CA GLN A 97 -9.71 -6.24 -3.88
C GLN A 97 -8.85 -7.24 -4.64
N TYR A 98 -7.52 -7.01 -4.71
CA TYR A 98 -6.57 -7.90 -5.36
C TYR A 98 -5.87 -8.86 -4.39
N ILE A 99 -6.17 -8.79 -3.08
CA ILE A 99 -5.52 -9.60 -2.04
C ILE A 99 -6.26 -10.92 -1.85
#